data_AF-A0A0R0FNS5-F1
#
_entry.id   AF-A0A0R0FNS5-F1
#
_cell.length_a   1.000
_cell.length_b   1.000
_cell.length_c   1.000
_cell.angle_alpha   90.00
_cell.angle_beta   90.00
_cell.angle_gamma   90.00
#
_symmetry.space_group_name_H-M   'P 1'
#
loop_
_entity.id
_entity.type
_entity.pdbx_description
1 polymer ?
#
loop_
_entity_poly.entity_id
_entity_poly.type
_entity_poly.pdbx_seq_one_letter_code
_entity_poly.pdbx_strand_id
1 'polypeptide(L)'
;MTKLGTMITPIVSSKKIRRKVGRKLPPPKNTTDTEIKSKAIVLPEQSLAAEKAGLAVNKKGLTLKELLQQTSHHNPKVHRDALIGIKDLFTRYPAEQKLQKYAAVEKLRERIGDDDKVVRKSLYDLFKVVILPCCKEDNQELIVSLLMPYIFNAMTHLVVDVRMMAFDFLDLILEFYPPSFSPSYAEKIFQNYEDILVRNQYYL
;
A
#
# COMPACT_ATOMS: atom_id res chain seq x y z
N MET A 1 -67.15 -57.28 -34.98
CA MET A 1 -66.40 -58.50 -34.58
C MET A 1 -64.99 -58.11 -34.19
N THR A 2 -64.60 -58.50 -32.97
CA THR A 2 -63.23 -58.84 -32.48
C THR A 2 -62.15 -57.76 -32.29
N LYS A 3 -61.64 -57.75 -31.04
CA LYS A 3 -60.59 -56.94 -30.40
C LYS A 3 -59.18 -57.19 -30.96
N LEU A 4 -58.32 -56.17 -30.88
CA LEU A 4 -56.87 -56.32 -30.68
C LEU A 4 -56.49 -55.48 -29.45
N GLY A 5 -56.09 -56.15 -28.37
CA GLY A 5 -55.54 -55.53 -27.17
C GLY A 5 -54.02 -55.69 -27.15
N THR A 6 -53.30 -54.62 -26.86
CA THR A 6 -51.84 -54.62 -26.65
C THR A 6 -51.56 -54.30 -25.18
N MET A 7 -50.89 -55.21 -24.48
CA MET A 7 -50.54 -55.07 -23.06
C MET A 7 -49.45 -54.01 -22.86
N ILE A 8 -49.67 -53.08 -21.93
CA ILE A 8 -48.64 -52.16 -21.41
C ILE A 8 -47.91 -52.89 -20.29
N THR A 9 -46.63 -53.24 -20.50
CA THR A 9 -45.75 -53.73 -19.42
C THR A 9 -45.39 -52.57 -18.48
N PRO A 10 -45.55 -52.70 -17.16
CA PRO A 10 -45.20 -51.64 -16.22
C PRO A 10 -43.67 -51.50 -16.10
N ILE A 11 -43.18 -50.28 -16.29
CA ILE A 11 -41.78 -49.90 -16.07
C ILE A 11 -41.52 -49.95 -14.56
N VAL A 12 -40.70 -50.89 -14.10
CA VAL A 12 -40.33 -51.00 -12.68
C VAL A 12 -39.38 -49.87 -12.30
N SER A 13 -39.81 -48.96 -11.42
CA SER A 13 -39.02 -47.79 -10.96
C SER A 13 -37.80 -48.16 -10.10
N SER A 14 -37.71 -49.41 -9.64
CA SER A 14 -36.65 -49.89 -8.78
C SER A 14 -35.75 -50.92 -9.49
N LYS A 15 -34.65 -50.44 -10.09
CA LYS A 15 -33.56 -51.32 -10.53
C LYS A 15 -32.76 -51.83 -9.32
N LYS A 16 -32.76 -53.13 -9.04
CA LYS A 16 -31.80 -53.75 -8.11
C LYS A 16 -30.45 -53.91 -8.82
N ILE A 17 -29.37 -53.40 -8.21
CA ILE A 17 -28.01 -53.57 -8.73
C ILE A 17 -27.66 -55.07 -8.66
N ARG A 18 -27.17 -55.63 -9.79
CA ARG A 18 -26.62 -56.99 -9.82
C ARG A 18 -25.49 -57.09 -8.80
N ARG A 19 -25.65 -57.99 -7.83
CA ARG A 19 -24.61 -58.29 -6.83
C ARG A 19 -23.35 -58.72 -7.55
N LYS A 20 -22.26 -57.97 -7.39
CA LYS A 20 -20.91 -58.41 -7.74
C LYS A 20 -20.35 -59.12 -6.51
N VAL A 21 -20.08 -60.42 -6.64
CA VAL A 21 -19.42 -61.22 -5.59
C VAL A 21 -18.09 -60.52 -5.24
N GLY A 22 -17.84 -60.28 -3.94
CA GLY A 22 -16.60 -59.68 -3.44
C GLY A 22 -16.58 -58.15 -3.21
N ARG A 23 -17.60 -57.38 -3.60
CA ARG A 23 -17.70 -55.95 -3.23
C ARG A 23 -18.51 -55.74 -1.94
N LYS A 24 -18.14 -54.74 -1.12
CA LYS A 24 -18.95 -54.31 0.02
C LYS A 24 -20.39 -54.08 -0.44
N LEU A 25 -21.35 -54.58 0.32
CA LEU A 25 -22.76 -54.35 0.04
C LEU A 25 -22.97 -52.83 -0.08
N PRO A 26 -23.56 -52.34 -1.19
CA PRO A 26 -23.93 -50.94 -1.25
C PRO A 26 -24.89 -50.64 -0.09
N PRO A 27 -24.77 -49.46 0.53
CA PRO A 27 -25.70 -49.06 1.58
C PRO A 27 -27.15 -49.18 1.06
N PRO A 28 -28.10 -49.49 1.96
CA PRO A 28 -29.52 -49.51 1.62
C PRO A 28 -29.93 -48.30 0.77
N LYS A 29 -30.85 -48.48 -0.20
CA LYS A 29 -31.28 -47.37 -1.08
C LYS A 29 -31.90 -46.17 -0.33
N ASN A 30 -32.25 -46.36 0.93
CA ASN A 30 -32.76 -45.37 1.87
C ASN A 30 -31.69 -44.82 2.82
N THR A 31 -30.40 -45.07 2.59
CA THR A 31 -29.31 -44.47 3.37
C THR A 31 -29.09 -43.03 2.92
N THR A 32 -29.39 -42.10 3.82
CA THR A 32 -29.00 -40.70 3.70
C THR A 32 -27.51 -40.56 3.99
N ASP A 33 -26.76 -39.96 3.07
CA ASP A 33 -25.37 -39.55 3.32
C ASP A 33 -25.37 -38.32 4.21
N THR A 34 -24.69 -38.40 5.36
CA THR A 34 -24.62 -37.33 6.37
C THR A 34 -23.30 -36.57 6.33
N GLU A 35 -22.42 -36.80 5.34
CA GLU A 35 -21.19 -36.04 5.20
C GLU A 35 -21.47 -34.61 4.69
N ILE A 36 -21.53 -33.65 5.62
CA ILE A 36 -21.58 -32.21 5.32
C ILE A 36 -20.19 -31.62 5.55
N LYS A 37 -19.58 -31.04 4.50
CA LYS A 37 -18.34 -30.25 4.61
C LYS A 37 -18.69 -28.77 4.40
N SER A 38 -18.49 -27.95 5.42
CA SER A 38 -18.61 -26.50 5.36
C SER A 38 -17.25 -25.84 5.61
N LYS A 39 -16.98 -24.72 4.92
CA LYS A 39 -15.85 -23.82 5.21
C LYS A 39 -16.40 -22.47 5.65
N ALA A 40 -15.77 -21.84 6.62
CA ALA A 40 -16.11 -20.49 7.04
C ALA A 40 -15.79 -19.49 5.93
N ILE A 41 -16.69 -18.53 5.71
CA ILE A 41 -16.44 -17.38 4.84
C ILE A 41 -15.65 -16.37 5.68
N VAL A 42 -14.41 -16.07 5.28
CA VAL A 42 -13.62 -14.99 5.88
C VAL A 42 -13.89 -13.73 5.08
N LEU A 43 -14.68 -12.82 5.65
CA LEU A 43 -14.92 -11.49 5.08
C LEU A 43 -13.78 -10.55 5.51
N PRO A 44 -13.21 -9.75 4.59
CA PRO A 44 -12.22 -8.76 4.97
C PRO A 44 -12.85 -7.70 5.87
N GLU A 45 -12.16 -7.33 6.93
CA GLU A 45 -12.57 -6.22 7.79
C GLU A 45 -12.60 -4.91 7.00
N GLN A 46 -13.71 -4.17 7.11
CA GLN A 46 -13.85 -2.83 6.56
C GLN A 46 -13.47 -1.81 7.64
N SER A 47 -12.78 -0.73 7.29
CA SER A 47 -12.25 0.30 8.21
C SER A 47 -13.22 0.85 9.27
N LEU A 48 -14.54 0.71 9.06
CA LEU A 48 -15.57 1.11 10.02
C LEU A 48 -15.71 0.14 11.20
N ALA A 49 -15.35 -1.13 11.00
CA ALA A 49 -15.44 -2.18 12.02
C ALA A 49 -14.17 -2.31 12.87
N ALA A 50 -13.05 -1.72 12.43
CA ALA A 50 -11.84 -1.69 13.22
C ALA A 50 -12.06 -0.85 14.48
N GLU A 51 -11.82 -1.43 15.66
CA GLU A 51 -11.92 -0.72 16.93
C GLU A 51 -10.83 0.35 17.00
N LYS A 52 -11.20 1.61 16.72
CA LYS A 52 -10.29 2.77 16.76
C LYS A 52 -10.22 3.42 18.14
N ALA A 53 -10.79 2.78 19.17
CA ALA A 53 -10.77 3.29 20.53
C ALA A 53 -9.32 3.40 21.03
N GLY A 54 -8.85 4.62 21.29
CA GLY A 54 -7.49 4.90 21.75
C GLY A 54 -6.44 5.14 20.66
N LEU A 55 -6.78 4.98 19.37
CA LEU A 55 -5.86 5.28 18.28
C LEU A 55 -5.95 6.74 17.84
N ALA A 56 -4.80 7.34 17.51
CA ALA A 56 -4.75 8.66 16.91
C ALA A 56 -5.37 8.63 15.50
N VAL A 57 -6.36 9.50 15.26
CA VAL A 57 -7.05 9.60 13.97
C VAL A 57 -7.09 11.04 13.46
N ASN A 58 -7.06 11.20 12.14
CA ASN A 58 -7.20 12.51 11.51
C ASN A 58 -8.68 12.99 11.53
N LYS A 59 -8.98 14.15 10.92
CA LYS A 59 -10.37 14.66 10.82
C LYS A 59 -11.36 13.68 10.16
N LYS A 60 -10.87 12.80 9.29
CA LYS A 60 -11.69 11.81 8.56
C LYS A 60 -11.80 10.46 9.31
N GLY A 61 -11.28 10.36 10.53
CA GLY A 61 -11.29 9.11 11.31
C GLY A 61 -10.31 8.05 10.80
N LEU A 62 -9.30 8.43 10.02
CA LEU A 62 -8.27 7.53 9.51
C LEU A 62 -7.04 7.52 10.42
N THR A 63 -6.54 6.33 10.70
CA THR A 63 -5.29 6.07 11.43
C THR A 63 -4.09 6.37 10.55
N LEU A 64 -2.89 6.50 11.15
CA LEU A 64 -1.65 6.66 10.38
C LEU A 64 -1.45 5.52 9.38
N LYS A 65 -1.73 4.27 9.79
CA LYS A 65 -1.57 3.08 8.93
C LYS A 65 -2.46 3.14 7.69
N GLU A 66 -3.72 3.52 7.85
CA GLU A 66 -4.66 3.70 6.73
C GLU A 66 -4.20 4.83 5.79
N LEU A 67 -3.70 5.93 6.35
CA LEU A 67 -3.19 7.05 5.56
C LEU A 67 -1.92 6.68 4.78
N LEU A 68 -0.96 6.01 5.41
CA LEU A 68 0.25 5.53 4.75
C LEU A 68 -0.06 4.48 3.67
N GLN A 69 -1.16 3.74 3.78
CA GLN A 69 -1.59 2.85 2.71
C GLN A 69 -2.18 3.62 1.52
N GLN A 70 -2.91 4.71 1.78
CA GLN A 70 -3.50 5.56 0.75
C GLN A 70 -2.45 6.33 -0.07
N THR A 71 -1.24 6.56 0.46
CA THR A 71 -0.16 7.19 -0.33
C THR A 71 0.36 6.29 -1.45
N SER A 72 0.16 4.97 -1.37
CA SER A 72 0.53 3.99 -2.40
C SER A 72 -0.61 3.64 -3.36
N HIS A 73 -1.69 4.43 -3.38
CA HIS A 73 -2.78 4.22 -4.33
C HIS A 73 -2.31 4.48 -5.78
N HIS A 74 -3.20 4.35 -6.76
CA HIS A 74 -2.90 4.75 -8.14
C HIS A 74 -3.44 6.15 -8.48
N ASN A 75 -4.20 6.76 -7.58
CA ASN A 75 -4.95 7.99 -7.86
C ASN A 75 -4.27 9.15 -7.14
N PRO A 76 -3.73 10.14 -7.86
CA PRO A 76 -3.00 11.25 -7.24
C PRO A 76 -3.87 12.04 -6.27
N LYS A 77 -5.20 12.12 -6.48
CA LYS A 77 -6.11 12.75 -5.51
C LYS A 77 -6.08 12.05 -4.15
N VAL A 78 -6.05 10.72 -4.15
CA VAL A 78 -5.97 9.91 -2.93
C VAL A 78 -4.63 10.10 -2.25
N HIS A 79 -3.53 10.24 -3.00
CA HIS A 79 -2.20 10.48 -2.42
C HIS A 79 -2.18 11.84 -1.72
N ARG A 80 -2.67 12.89 -2.38
CA ARG A 80 -2.74 14.23 -1.81
C ARG A 80 -3.58 14.26 -0.54
N ASP A 81 -4.77 13.67 -0.59
CA ASP A 81 -5.67 13.58 0.56
C ASP A 81 -5.01 12.83 1.73
N ALA A 82 -4.25 11.77 1.44
CA ALA A 82 -3.49 11.04 2.44
C ALA A 82 -2.39 11.91 3.08
N LEU A 83 -1.60 12.63 2.27
CA LEU A 83 -0.55 13.53 2.78
C LEU A 83 -1.12 14.66 3.66
N ILE A 84 -2.25 15.27 3.24
CA ILE A 84 -2.96 16.26 4.04
C ILE A 84 -3.47 15.63 5.34
N GLY A 85 -4.00 14.40 5.27
CA GLY A 85 -4.45 13.64 6.43
C GLY A 85 -3.32 13.34 7.42
N ILE A 86 -2.12 13.00 6.94
CA ILE A 86 -0.94 12.76 7.77
C ILE A 86 -0.50 14.06 8.45
N LYS A 87 -0.48 15.18 7.71
CA LYS A 87 -0.19 16.51 8.27
C LYS A 87 -1.13 16.85 9.42
N ASP A 88 -2.43 16.66 9.24
CA ASP A 88 -3.44 16.90 10.27
C ASP A 88 -3.27 15.96 11.48
N LEU A 89 -3.02 14.68 11.24
CA LEU A 89 -2.82 13.69 12.30
C LEU A 89 -1.64 14.04 13.20
N PHE A 90 -0.47 14.33 12.63
CA PHE A 90 0.73 14.66 13.39
C PHE A 90 0.63 16.01 14.10
N THR A 91 -0.08 16.98 13.51
CA THR A 91 -0.34 18.26 14.17
C THR A 91 -1.22 18.09 15.42
N ARG A 92 -2.20 17.17 15.37
CA ARG A 92 -3.12 16.89 16.49
C ARG A 92 -2.50 16.01 17.57
N TYR A 93 -1.65 15.05 17.18
CA TYR A 93 -1.06 14.08 18.09
C TYR A 93 0.48 14.07 17.96
N PRO A 94 1.19 15.08 18.49
CA PRO A 94 2.66 15.13 18.42
C PRO A 94 3.36 13.94 19.09
N ALA A 95 2.72 13.33 20.11
CA ALA A 95 3.25 12.13 20.76
C ALA A 95 3.26 10.91 19.81
N GLU A 96 2.17 10.72 19.05
CA GLU A 96 2.09 9.68 18.02
C GLU A 96 3.12 9.92 16.92
N GLN A 97 3.30 11.18 16.52
CA GLN A 97 4.34 11.56 15.56
C GLN A 97 5.73 11.14 16.03
N LYS A 98 6.10 11.44 17.29
CA LYS A 98 7.40 11.06 17.84
C LYS A 98 7.63 9.55 17.82
N LEU A 99 6.58 8.77 18.06
CA LEU A 99 6.64 7.31 18.06
C LEU A 99 6.74 6.72 16.65
N GLN A 100 5.98 7.27 15.69
CA GLN A 100 5.81 6.70 14.34
C GLN A 100 6.61 7.40 13.24
N LYS A 101 7.44 8.40 13.57
CA LYS A 101 8.19 9.21 12.59
C LYS A 101 9.01 8.37 11.60
N TYR A 102 9.73 7.35 12.06
CA TYR A 102 10.56 6.52 11.18
C TYR A 102 9.71 5.69 10.21
N ALA A 103 8.62 5.09 10.69
CA ALA A 103 7.67 4.36 9.85
C ALA A 103 7.03 5.28 8.78
N ALA A 104 6.73 6.53 9.14
CA ALA A 104 6.25 7.52 8.20
C ALA A 104 7.31 7.88 7.15
N VAL A 105 8.56 8.15 7.57
CA VAL A 105 9.67 8.46 6.64
C VAL A 105 9.93 7.29 5.69
N GLU A 106 9.96 6.05 6.19
CA GLU A 106 10.20 4.84 5.40
C GLU A 106 9.19 4.64 4.28
N LYS A 107 7.93 5.04 4.50
CA LYS A 107 6.88 4.94 3.50
C LYS A 107 6.80 6.17 2.59
N LEU A 108 6.96 7.36 3.16
CA LEU A 108 6.81 8.62 2.44
C LEU A 108 7.98 8.89 1.47
N ARG A 109 9.18 8.37 1.74
CA ARG A 109 10.34 8.49 0.83
C ARG A 109 10.06 7.94 -0.57
N GLU A 110 9.20 6.93 -0.70
CA GLU A 110 8.83 6.33 -1.98
C GLU A 110 8.08 7.32 -2.89
N ARG A 111 7.52 8.40 -2.33
CA ARG A 111 6.75 9.41 -3.05
C ARG A 111 7.59 10.62 -3.50
N ILE A 112 8.89 10.66 -3.20
CA ILE A 112 9.79 11.74 -3.63
C ILE A 112 9.78 11.86 -5.17
N GLY A 113 9.71 10.72 -5.86
CA GLY A 113 9.61 10.63 -7.32
C GLY A 113 8.18 10.45 -7.86
N ASP A 114 7.13 10.86 -7.13
CA ASP A 114 5.73 10.71 -7.61
C ASP A 114 5.50 11.50 -8.92
N ASP A 115 4.69 10.98 -9.84
CA ASP A 115 4.46 11.61 -11.15
C ASP A 115 3.68 12.93 -11.03
N ASP A 116 2.76 13.05 -10.05
CA ASP A 116 1.93 14.24 -9.88
C ASP A 116 2.69 15.36 -9.16
N LYS A 117 2.83 16.50 -9.84
CA LYS A 117 3.53 17.69 -9.32
C LYS A 117 2.97 18.17 -7.97
N VAL A 118 1.65 18.09 -7.79
CA VAL A 118 1.00 18.57 -6.57
C VAL A 118 1.21 17.58 -5.41
N VAL A 119 1.24 16.28 -5.68
CA VAL A 119 1.64 15.25 -4.70
C VAL A 119 3.06 15.51 -4.23
N ARG A 120 4.02 15.67 -5.16
CA ARG A 120 5.41 15.96 -4.81
C ARG A 120 5.56 17.22 -3.97
N LYS A 121 4.87 18.31 -4.34
CA LYS A 121 4.90 19.56 -3.58
C LYS A 121 4.29 19.40 -2.18
N SER A 122 3.17 18.69 -2.07
CA SER A 122 2.51 18.41 -0.79
C SER A 122 3.40 17.57 0.14
N LEU A 123 4.14 16.61 -0.44
CA LEU A 123 5.11 15.78 0.27
C LEU A 123 6.26 16.63 0.79
N TYR A 124 6.84 17.49 -0.06
CA TYR A 124 7.92 18.40 0.32
C TYR A 124 7.50 19.29 1.50
N ASP A 125 6.31 19.90 1.41
CA ASP A 125 5.79 20.77 2.48
C ASP A 125 5.52 19.97 3.77
N LEU A 126 5.09 18.71 3.68
CA LEU A 126 4.93 17.82 4.84
C LEU A 126 6.28 17.52 5.51
N PHE A 127 7.32 17.20 4.73
CA PHE A 127 8.66 16.98 5.26
C PHE A 127 9.20 18.24 5.94
N LYS A 128 9.16 19.37 5.25
CA LYS A 128 9.69 20.65 5.73
C LYS A 128 9.01 21.15 7.01
N VAL A 129 7.68 21.09 7.06
CA VAL A 129 6.90 21.73 8.14
C VAL A 129 6.68 20.80 9.33
N VAL A 130 6.56 19.49 9.10
CA VAL A 130 6.09 18.56 10.14
C VAL A 130 7.14 17.51 10.48
N ILE A 131 7.64 16.77 9.49
CA ILE A 131 8.47 15.57 9.75
C ILE A 131 9.88 15.94 10.22
N LEU A 132 10.63 16.72 9.43
CA LEU A 132 12.04 17.02 9.73
C LEU A 132 12.23 17.83 11.03
N PRO A 133 11.39 18.84 11.34
CA PRO A 133 11.46 19.53 12.63
C PRO A 133 11.27 18.60 13.83
N CYS A 134 10.40 17.57 13.72
CA CYS A 134 10.15 16.61 14.79
C CYS A 134 11.37 15.72 15.06
N CYS A 135 12.24 15.55 14.06
CA CYS A 135 13.39 14.65 14.11
C CYS A 135 14.72 15.33 14.47
N LYS A 136 14.72 16.58 14.92
CA LYS A 136 15.95 17.37 15.12
C LYS A 136 16.93 16.73 16.12
N GLU A 137 16.42 16.08 17.15
CA GLU A 137 17.17 15.47 18.26
C GLU A 137 17.44 13.96 18.04
N ASP A 138 17.00 13.40 16.91
CA ASP A 138 17.14 11.98 16.60
C ASP A 138 18.48 11.65 15.94
N ASN A 139 18.67 10.37 15.61
CA ASN A 139 19.74 9.93 14.72
C ASN A 139 19.49 10.49 13.31
N GLN A 140 20.07 11.66 13.05
CA GLN A 140 19.98 12.37 11.79
C GLN A 140 20.58 11.55 10.64
N GLU A 141 21.69 10.83 10.87
CA GLU A 141 22.31 9.95 9.87
C GLU A 141 21.36 8.86 9.39
N LEU A 142 20.56 8.28 10.31
CA LEU A 142 19.55 7.29 9.95
C LEU A 142 18.52 7.89 8.98
N ILE A 143 18.00 9.09 9.27
CA ILE A 143 17.01 9.75 8.41
C ILE A 143 17.59 10.08 7.04
N VAL A 144 18.82 10.61 7.01
CA VAL A 144 19.54 10.90 5.76
C VAL A 144 19.73 9.61 4.95
N SER A 145 20.18 8.51 5.58
CA SER A 145 20.38 7.22 4.90
C SER A 145 19.08 6.61 4.35
N LEU A 146 17.93 6.89 4.99
CA LEU A 146 16.63 6.46 4.49
C LEU A 146 16.19 7.24 3.25
N LEU A 147 16.48 8.55 3.18
CA LEU A 147 15.99 9.47 2.15
C LEU A 147 16.91 9.55 0.92
N MET A 148 18.22 9.57 1.12
CA MET A 148 19.20 9.81 0.05
C MET A 148 19.08 8.86 -1.15
N PRO A 149 18.88 7.54 -0.99
CA PRO A 149 18.71 6.64 -2.14
C PRO A 149 17.52 7.02 -3.04
N TYR A 150 16.42 7.50 -2.45
CA TYR A 150 15.22 7.91 -3.18
C TYR A 150 15.40 9.28 -3.84
N ILE A 151 16.14 10.18 -3.19
CA ILE A 151 16.54 11.47 -3.77
C ILE A 151 17.43 11.22 -5.00
N PHE A 152 18.47 10.39 -4.89
CA PHE A 152 19.34 10.06 -6.02
C PHE A 152 18.57 9.42 -7.18
N ASN A 153 17.64 8.51 -6.89
CA ASN A 153 16.79 7.91 -7.91
C ASN A 153 15.89 8.96 -8.60
N ALA A 154 15.38 9.95 -7.87
CA ALA A 154 14.58 11.04 -8.44
C ALA A 154 15.44 12.05 -9.23
N MET A 155 16.72 12.25 -8.86
CA MET A 155 17.65 13.13 -9.60
C MET A 155 17.98 12.61 -11.01
N THR A 156 17.92 11.29 -11.22
CA THR A 156 18.14 10.63 -12.52
C THR A 156 16.85 10.31 -13.26
N HIS A 157 15.70 10.81 -12.78
CA HIS A 157 14.40 10.55 -13.38
C HIS A 157 14.26 11.11 -14.80
N LEU A 158 13.46 10.46 -15.65
CA LEU A 158 13.24 10.89 -17.04
C LEU A 158 12.58 12.28 -17.15
N VAL A 159 11.70 12.60 -16.21
CA VAL A 159 10.95 13.86 -16.17
C VAL A 159 11.72 14.93 -15.40
N VAL A 160 12.07 16.04 -16.07
CA VAL A 160 12.85 17.16 -15.51
C VAL A 160 12.20 17.73 -14.24
N ASP A 161 10.89 17.92 -14.22
CA ASP A 161 10.15 18.43 -13.04
C ASP A 161 10.28 17.52 -11.80
N VAL A 162 10.55 16.23 -11.97
CA VAL A 162 10.83 15.31 -10.86
C VAL A 162 12.27 15.50 -10.40
N ARG A 163 13.22 15.64 -11.34
CA ARG A 163 14.62 15.91 -11.03
C ARG A 163 14.78 17.20 -10.24
N MET A 164 14.14 18.29 -10.66
CA MET A 164 14.19 19.59 -9.96
C MET A 164 13.68 19.47 -8.52
N MET A 165 12.57 18.76 -8.32
CA MET A 165 12.05 18.50 -6.98
C MET A 165 13.02 17.65 -6.13
N ALA A 166 13.76 16.73 -6.74
CA ALA A 166 14.78 15.95 -6.03
C ALA A 166 15.90 16.86 -5.49
N PHE A 167 16.30 17.89 -6.23
CA PHE A 167 17.24 18.91 -5.76
C PHE A 167 16.62 19.75 -4.62
N ASP A 168 15.35 20.12 -4.70
CA ASP A 168 14.67 20.79 -3.58
C ASP A 168 14.71 19.92 -2.30
N PHE A 169 14.47 18.61 -2.43
CA PHE A 169 14.58 17.67 -1.31
C PHE A 169 16.01 17.54 -0.79
N LEU A 170 17.02 17.56 -1.67
CA LEU A 170 18.42 17.56 -1.27
C LEU A 170 18.75 18.82 -0.44
N ASP A 171 18.36 19.99 -0.93
CA ASP A 171 18.55 21.27 -0.23
C ASP A 171 17.86 21.25 1.14
N LEU A 172 16.67 20.64 1.21
CA LEU A 172 15.96 20.45 2.47
C LEU A 172 16.74 19.55 3.46
N ILE A 173 17.39 18.49 3.00
CA ILE A 173 18.24 17.65 3.87
C ILE A 173 19.47 18.43 4.36
N LEU A 174 20.10 19.20 3.48
CA LEU A 174 21.26 20.03 3.84
C LEU A 174 20.89 21.16 4.79
N GLU A 175 19.67 21.71 4.71
CA GLU A 175 19.14 22.72 5.63
C GLU A 175 18.95 22.15 7.05
N PHE A 176 18.41 20.94 7.18
CA PHE A 176 18.07 20.34 8.47
C PHE A 176 19.23 19.55 9.12
N TYR A 177 20.04 18.84 8.33
CA TYR A 177 21.08 17.93 8.82
C TYR A 177 22.46 18.12 8.15
N PRO A 178 23.02 19.34 8.10
CA PRO A 178 24.34 19.55 7.48
C PRO A 178 25.45 18.60 7.98
N PRO A 179 25.56 18.30 9.30
CA PRO A 179 26.64 17.44 9.81
C PRO A 179 26.51 15.96 9.46
N SER A 180 25.30 15.49 9.14
CA SER A 180 25.01 14.07 8.91
C SER A 180 25.25 13.64 7.47
N PHE A 181 25.76 14.55 6.65
CA PHE A 181 25.98 14.33 5.24
C PHE A 181 27.30 13.58 5.01
N SER A 182 27.22 12.35 4.48
CA SER A 182 28.41 11.57 4.14
C SER A 182 29.17 12.19 2.97
N PRO A 183 30.51 12.35 3.05
CA PRO A 183 31.32 12.82 1.92
C PRO A 183 31.15 11.98 0.65
N SER A 184 30.81 10.69 0.78
CA SER A 184 30.55 9.78 -0.34
C SER A 184 29.36 10.19 -1.23
N TYR A 185 28.44 10.98 -0.68
CA TYR A 185 27.31 11.51 -1.45
C TYR A 185 27.70 12.70 -2.32
N ALA A 186 28.74 13.45 -1.96
CA ALA A 186 29.15 14.67 -2.68
C ALA A 186 29.48 14.36 -4.15
N GLU A 187 30.26 13.31 -4.42
CA GLU A 187 30.63 12.90 -5.78
C GLU A 187 29.39 12.62 -6.65
N LYS A 188 28.43 11.84 -6.13
CA LYS A 188 27.18 11.53 -6.83
C LYS A 188 26.31 12.76 -7.04
N ILE A 189 26.27 13.67 -6.06
CA ILE A 189 25.52 14.92 -6.18
C ILE A 189 26.08 15.78 -7.30
N PHE A 190 27.41 15.99 -7.33
CA PHE A 190 28.05 16.80 -8.37
C PHE A 190 27.84 16.21 -9.76
N GLN A 191 27.96 14.88 -9.91
CA GLN A 191 27.67 14.20 -11.18
C GLN A 191 26.22 14.43 -11.64
N ASN A 192 25.24 14.38 -10.72
CA ASN A 192 23.84 14.63 -11.05
C ASN A 192 23.56 16.11 -11.37
N TYR A 193 24.23 17.06 -10.69
CA TYR A 193 24.16 18.49 -11.03
C TYR A 193 24.76 18.78 -12.41
N GLU A 194 25.91 18.19 -12.72
CA GLU A 194 26.52 18.33 -14.04
C GLU A 194 25.59 17.78 -15.13
N ASP A 195 25.04 16.58 -14.93
CA ASP A 195 24.12 15.97 -15.88
C ASP A 195 22.86 16.81 -16.13
N ILE A 196 22.26 17.38 -15.08
CA ILE A 196 21.07 18.22 -15.25
C ILE A 196 21.41 19.54 -15.96
N LEU A 197 22.54 20.16 -15.62
CA LEU A 197 22.98 21.41 -16.25
C LEU A 197 23.31 21.21 -17.73
N VAL A 198 24.00 20.13 -18.10
CA VAL A 198 24.36 19.84 -19.50
C VAL A 198 23.13 19.48 -20.33
N ARG A 199 22.23 18.64 -19.80
CA ARG A 199 21.05 18.16 -20.55
C ARG A 199 19.93 19.18 -20.65
N ASN A 200 19.78 20.06 -19.65
CA ASN A 200 18.71 21.06 -19.62
C ASN A 200 19.10 22.42 -20.20
N GLN A 201 20.28 22.54 -20.83
CA GLN A 201 20.63 23.72 -21.66
C GLN A 201 19.63 23.97 -22.81
N TYR A 202 18.71 23.03 -23.08
CA TYR A 202 17.62 23.19 -24.05
C TYR A 202 16.25 23.54 -23.42
N TYR A 203 16.14 23.65 -22.09
CA TYR A 203 14.88 23.83 -21.37
C TYR A 203 14.86 25.03 -20.39
N LEU A 204 15.94 25.82 -20.32
CA LEU A 204 16.00 27.15 -19.71
C LEU A 204 16.01 28.21 -20.83
#